data_AF-A0AAI8Z917-F1
#
_entry.id   AF-A0AAI8Z917-F1
#
_cell.length_a   1.000
_cell.length_b   1.000
_cell.length_c   1.000
_cell.angle_alpha   90.00
_cell.angle_beta   90.00
_cell.angle_gamma   90.00
#
_symmetry.space_group_name_H-M   'P 1'
#
loop_
_entity.id
_entity.type
_entity.pdbx_description
1 polymer ?
#
loop_
_entity_poly.entity_id
_entity_poly.type
_entity_poly.pdbx_seq_one_letter_code
_entity_poly.pdbx_strand_id
1 'polypeptide(L)'
;MLPPVDGDTLIANPKFDALYRDLCNNKLEPDGTTRVDGKTQREREAFGEELKKARTAASKQDLVKTYLQSLAYRGDELPVELRELVAIIGAALHTPLSRGDALLLREDVDKFKDNIMLISLVVSKAAAEDITQLARILSTEATSDWRDLPSRIQRIKDNGISSEAAIADLRIQIAHETTNVHSLYRQAIETSIRILEQTIHGSVSRSTKAKADYLATVAEGMARKLKLQQNSLLAQTKSPDLQEALRRRVEDLDGEAVGLKRRMRELQEKLEEYRANAAVQGMAREYAEIVSETVKTAIMGETDLEKLRDALDGRAIARAVRLTGFSVTSRRSSGINIAGLANAIRACQQEEAGGNFASAWLETLEIIEAERTSKSTSRIVYRFPVLQQYLNPTQTLHGGAVATIFDIATSWLLYLVCEPGFWTSMGTTRTLNCTYLRPAMEDEGLRLECEIIHCGKRMALLKGTLLRESDRAVIATCEHNKFNVDAESKV
;
A
#
# COMPACT_ATOMS: atom_id res chain seq x y z
N MET A 1 -2.20 -2.92 31.79
CA MET A 1 -1.38 -1.69 31.83
C MET A 1 -1.11 -1.17 30.44
N LEU A 2 -1.14 0.16 30.28
CA LEU A 2 -0.61 0.80 29.09
C LEU A 2 0.91 0.59 29.07
N PRO A 3 1.50 0.18 27.94
CA PRO A 3 2.93 -0.03 27.85
C PRO A 3 3.66 1.31 28.14
N PRO A 4 4.85 1.26 28.77
CA PRO A 4 5.67 2.45 28.95
C PRO A 4 6.05 3.00 27.58
N VAL A 5 5.85 4.31 27.39
CA VAL A 5 6.25 5.00 26.15
C VAL A 5 7.59 5.68 26.37
N ASP A 6 8.44 5.61 25.36
CA ASP A 6 9.74 6.25 25.34
C ASP A 6 9.68 7.77 25.56
N GLY A 7 10.63 8.31 26.33
CA GLY A 7 10.66 9.71 26.73
C GLY A 7 10.82 10.67 25.57
N ASP A 8 11.62 10.32 24.56
CA ASP A 8 11.82 11.16 23.37
C ASP A 8 10.52 11.26 22.56
N THR A 9 9.76 10.16 22.51
CA THR A 9 8.45 10.12 21.85
C THR A 9 7.42 11.02 22.53
N LEU A 10 7.43 11.06 23.87
CA LEU A 10 6.56 11.94 24.65
C LEU A 10 6.95 13.41 24.47
N ILE A 11 8.25 13.72 24.46
CA ILE A 11 8.76 15.09 24.23
C ILE A 11 8.43 15.58 22.81
N ALA A 12 8.61 14.72 21.80
CA ALA A 12 8.30 15.04 20.41
C ALA A 12 6.79 15.25 20.16
N ASN A 13 5.93 14.68 21.01
CA ASN A 13 4.47 14.70 20.84
C ASN A 13 3.76 15.18 22.11
N PRO A 14 3.76 16.50 22.41
CA PRO A 14 3.25 17.04 23.68
C PRO A 14 1.76 16.80 23.91
N LYS A 15 0.94 16.73 22.84
CA LYS A 15 -0.48 16.37 22.94
C LYS A 15 -0.69 14.91 23.36
N PHE A 16 0.18 14.02 22.88
CA PHE A 16 0.13 12.61 23.23
C PHE A 16 0.60 12.38 24.67
N ASP A 17 1.65 13.08 25.12
CA ASP A 17 2.09 13.06 26.52
C ASP A 17 0.98 13.51 27.48
N ALA A 18 0.28 14.60 27.15
CA ALA A 18 -0.86 15.06 27.94
C ALA A 18 -1.99 14.01 28.04
N LEU A 19 -2.33 13.34 26.93
CA LEU A 19 -3.32 12.27 26.91
C LEU A 19 -2.86 11.05 27.70
N TYR A 20 -1.60 10.62 27.53
CA TYR A 20 -1.03 9.47 28.22
C TYR A 20 -1.04 9.68 29.73
N ARG A 21 -0.66 10.87 30.21
CA ARG A 21 -0.74 11.24 31.62
C ARG A 21 -2.16 11.28 32.16
N ASP A 22 -3.12 11.83 31.41
CA ASP A 22 -4.53 11.85 31.82
C ASP A 22 -5.09 10.42 31.95
N LEU A 23 -4.74 9.54 31.00
CA LEU A 23 -5.14 8.14 31.05
C LEU A 23 -4.57 7.42 32.27
N CYS A 24 -3.28 7.55 32.55
CA CYS A 24 -2.62 6.87 33.66
C CYS A 24 -3.03 7.43 35.04
N ASN A 25 -3.26 8.74 35.15
CA ASN A 25 -3.51 9.38 36.45
C ASN A 25 -5.01 9.48 36.78
N ASN A 26 -5.85 9.77 35.79
CA ASN A 26 -7.24 10.15 36.03
C ASN A 26 -8.27 9.15 35.50
N LYS A 27 -7.95 8.37 34.46
CA LYS A 27 -8.94 7.51 33.78
C LYS A 27 -8.77 6.02 34.04
N LEU A 28 -7.55 5.53 34.23
CA LEU A 28 -7.26 4.10 34.41
C LEU A 28 -6.56 3.82 35.73
N GLU A 29 -6.92 2.71 36.36
CA GLU A 29 -6.19 2.11 37.47
C GLU A 29 -4.95 1.33 36.94
N PRO A 30 -3.99 0.97 37.82
CA PRO A 30 -2.82 0.19 37.45
C PRO A 30 -3.14 -1.18 36.83
N ASP A 31 -4.32 -1.75 37.06
CA ASP A 31 -4.77 -3.00 36.43
C ASP A 31 -5.35 -2.78 35.01
N GLY A 32 -5.53 -1.52 34.59
CA GLY A 32 -6.15 -1.13 33.32
C GLY A 32 -7.67 -1.00 33.37
N THR A 33 -8.28 -1.14 34.56
CA THR A 33 -9.70 -0.85 34.75
C THR A 33 -9.96 0.65 34.78
N THR A 34 -11.18 1.07 34.46
CA THR A 34 -11.54 2.49 34.47
C THR A 34 -11.72 2.98 35.91
N ARG A 35 -11.06 4.09 36.24
CA ARG A 35 -11.28 4.80 37.50
C ARG A 35 -12.72 5.29 37.54
N VAL A 36 -13.40 4.97 38.64
CA VAL A 36 -14.77 5.39 38.90
C VAL A 36 -14.75 6.44 40.01
N ASP A 37 -15.75 7.31 40.03
CA ASP A 37 -15.91 8.26 41.13
C ASP A 37 -16.11 7.52 42.46
N GLY A 38 -15.63 8.11 43.55
CA GLY A 38 -15.68 7.49 44.88
C GLY A 38 -17.10 7.19 45.37
N LYS A 39 -18.13 7.85 44.82
CA LYS A 39 -19.53 7.55 45.13
C LYS A 39 -19.98 6.27 44.43
N THR A 40 -19.80 6.16 43.12
CA THR A 40 -20.12 4.92 42.39
C THR A 40 -19.29 3.73 42.84
N GLN A 41 -18.03 3.94 43.25
CA GLN A 41 -17.22 2.85 43.84
C GLN A 41 -17.86 2.29 45.12
N ARG A 42 -18.33 3.14 46.03
CA ARG A 42 -19.04 2.71 47.24
C ARG A 42 -20.38 2.02 46.93
N GLU A 43 -21.11 2.51 45.93
CA GLU A 43 -22.35 1.86 45.47
C GLU A 43 -22.07 0.45 44.93
N ARG A 44 -20.98 0.28 44.16
CA ARG A 44 -20.54 -1.03 43.65
C ARG A 44 -20.14 -1.98 44.77
N GLU A 45 -19.41 -1.49 45.78
CA GLU A 45 -19.03 -2.29 46.95
C GLU A 45 -20.26 -2.73 47.76
N ALA A 46 -21.20 -1.81 48.00
CA ALA A 46 -22.45 -2.11 48.68
C ALA A 46 -23.29 -3.15 47.93
N PHE A 47 -23.45 -2.97 46.61
CA PHE A 47 -24.13 -3.94 45.76
C PHE A 47 -23.40 -5.30 45.72
N GLY A 48 -22.06 -5.30 45.72
CA GLY A 48 -21.25 -6.51 45.79
C GLY A 48 -21.50 -7.30 47.08
N GLU A 49 -21.61 -6.63 48.21
CA GLU A 49 -21.95 -7.27 49.50
C GLU A 49 -23.40 -7.79 49.51
N GLU A 50 -24.35 -7.04 48.96
CA GLU A 50 -25.73 -7.51 48.81
C GLU A 50 -25.84 -8.75 47.91
N LEU A 51 -25.15 -8.72 46.77
CA LEU A 51 -25.08 -9.85 45.83
C LEU A 51 -24.42 -11.07 46.48
N LYS A 52 -23.36 -10.88 47.27
CA LYS A 52 -22.71 -11.96 48.03
C LYS A 52 -23.66 -12.57 49.05
N LYS A 53 -24.44 -11.77 49.77
CA LYS A 53 -25.47 -12.25 50.71
C LYS A 53 -26.56 -13.03 49.97
N ALA A 54 -27.08 -12.51 48.86
CA ALA A 54 -28.11 -13.15 48.05
C ALA A 54 -27.63 -14.49 47.47
N ARG A 55 -26.41 -14.53 46.91
CA ARG A 55 -25.77 -15.76 46.41
C ARG A 55 -25.57 -16.78 47.52
N THR A 56 -25.07 -16.35 48.67
CA THR A 56 -24.89 -17.25 49.83
C THR A 56 -26.23 -17.86 50.28
N ALA A 57 -27.30 -17.06 50.31
CA ALA A 57 -28.63 -17.56 50.66
C ALA A 57 -29.16 -18.56 49.63
N ALA A 58 -29.03 -18.25 48.34
CA ALA A 58 -29.43 -19.14 47.25
C ALA A 58 -28.64 -20.46 47.28
N SER A 59 -27.31 -20.42 47.43
CA SER A 59 -26.48 -21.61 47.52
C SER A 59 -26.80 -22.47 48.75
N LYS A 60 -27.13 -21.85 49.91
CA LYS A 60 -27.58 -22.60 51.09
C LYS A 60 -28.87 -23.37 50.82
N GLN A 61 -29.84 -22.71 50.17
CA GLN A 61 -31.10 -23.37 49.80
C GLN A 61 -30.87 -24.51 48.81
N ASP A 62 -30.05 -24.28 47.80
CA ASP A 62 -29.74 -25.27 46.76
C ASP A 62 -28.98 -26.49 47.30
N LEU A 63 -28.03 -26.28 48.22
CA LEU A 63 -27.34 -27.35 48.94
C LEU A 63 -28.33 -28.21 49.73
N VAL A 64 -29.21 -27.59 50.52
CA VAL A 64 -30.22 -28.34 51.31
C VAL A 64 -31.12 -29.15 50.39
N LYS A 65 -31.60 -28.56 49.28
CA LYS A 65 -32.42 -29.26 48.30
C LYS A 65 -31.68 -30.47 47.68
N THR A 66 -30.42 -30.28 47.30
CA THR A 66 -29.57 -31.34 46.73
C THR A 66 -29.34 -32.47 47.74
N TYR A 67 -29.08 -32.15 49.00
CA TYR A 67 -28.91 -33.16 50.05
C TYR A 67 -30.21 -33.94 50.30
N LEU A 68 -31.36 -33.26 50.35
CA LEU A 68 -32.67 -33.91 50.48
C LEU A 68 -32.94 -34.89 49.32
N GLN A 69 -32.61 -34.51 48.08
CA GLN A 69 -32.70 -35.42 46.94
C GLN A 69 -31.73 -36.59 47.06
N SER A 70 -30.47 -36.35 47.43
CA SER A 70 -29.48 -37.42 47.61
C SER A 70 -29.93 -38.42 48.68
N LEU A 71 -30.53 -37.95 49.78
CA LEU A 71 -31.05 -38.77 50.87
C LEU A 71 -32.21 -39.67 50.45
N ALA A 72 -33.05 -39.20 49.53
CA ALA A 72 -34.13 -40.00 48.95
C ALA A 72 -33.61 -41.25 48.22
N TYR A 73 -32.41 -41.18 47.62
CA TYR A 73 -31.87 -42.25 46.77
C TYR A 73 -30.65 -43.00 47.34
N ARG A 74 -29.88 -42.42 48.27
CA ARG A 74 -28.57 -42.97 48.71
C ARG A 74 -28.53 -43.55 50.12
N GLY A 75 -29.54 -43.35 50.98
CA GLY A 75 -29.41 -43.64 52.42
C GLY A 75 -30.34 -44.74 52.94
N ASP A 76 -29.77 -45.71 53.68
CA ASP A 76 -30.51 -46.58 54.61
C ASP A 76 -30.64 -45.99 56.02
N GLU A 77 -30.19 -44.75 56.21
CA GLU A 77 -30.18 -44.06 57.50
C GLU A 77 -31.55 -43.48 57.90
N LEU A 78 -32.50 -43.41 56.97
CA LEU A 78 -33.89 -42.99 57.20
C LEU A 78 -34.84 -44.18 57.05
N PRO A 79 -35.85 -44.32 57.94
CA PRO A 79 -36.96 -45.25 57.76
C PRO A 79 -37.63 -45.08 56.38
N VAL A 80 -38.10 -46.20 55.81
CA VAL A 80 -38.64 -46.25 54.44
C VAL A 80 -39.76 -45.22 54.22
N GLU A 81 -40.68 -45.08 55.18
CA GLU A 81 -41.79 -44.11 55.13
C GLU A 81 -41.31 -42.65 55.09
N LEU A 82 -40.25 -42.31 55.83
CA LEU A 82 -39.67 -40.97 55.83
C LEU A 82 -38.84 -40.71 54.57
N ARG A 83 -38.27 -41.76 53.97
CA ARG A 83 -37.51 -41.68 52.71
C ARG A 83 -38.42 -41.33 51.53
N GLU A 84 -39.57 -41.98 51.44
CA GLU A 84 -40.60 -41.68 50.44
C GLU A 84 -41.12 -40.24 50.60
N LEU A 85 -41.37 -39.82 51.85
CA LEU A 85 -41.78 -38.45 52.18
C LEU A 85 -40.73 -37.41 51.74
N VAL A 86 -39.45 -37.66 52.02
CA VAL A 86 -38.33 -36.79 51.61
C VAL A 86 -38.18 -36.78 50.08
N ALA A 87 -38.44 -37.88 49.38
CA ALA A 87 -38.41 -37.95 47.93
C ALA A 87 -39.50 -37.07 47.29
N ILE A 88 -40.72 -37.13 47.81
CA ILE A 88 -41.88 -36.35 47.36
C ILE A 88 -41.64 -34.85 47.59
N ILE A 89 -41.25 -34.47 48.82
CA ILE A 89 -40.95 -33.08 49.19
C ILE A 89 -39.73 -32.56 48.41
N GLY A 90 -38.70 -33.39 48.24
CA GLY A 90 -37.51 -33.07 47.44
C GLY A 90 -37.87 -32.77 45.97
N ALA A 91 -38.68 -33.62 45.32
CA ALA A 91 -39.14 -33.39 43.96
C ALA A 91 -39.98 -32.10 43.83
N ALA A 92 -40.87 -31.88 44.80
CA ALA A 92 -41.72 -30.70 44.93
C ALA A 92 -40.92 -29.38 45.09
N LEU A 93 -39.75 -29.42 45.74
CA LEU A 93 -38.91 -28.23 45.94
C LEU A 93 -38.08 -27.82 44.71
N HIS A 94 -37.92 -28.73 43.74
CA HIS A 94 -37.18 -28.47 42.49
C HIS A 94 -38.08 -28.07 41.32
N THR A 95 -39.38 -28.38 41.37
CA THR A 95 -40.35 -28.06 40.31
C THR A 95 -41.36 -27.01 40.79
N PRO A 96 -41.70 -26.00 39.98
CA PRO A 96 -42.77 -25.08 40.32
C PRO A 96 -44.12 -25.81 40.31
N LEU A 97 -44.74 -25.93 41.48
CA LEU A 97 -46.02 -26.64 41.65
C LEU A 97 -47.22 -25.77 41.26
N SER A 98 -48.25 -26.39 40.69
CA SER A 98 -49.56 -25.78 40.52
C SER A 98 -50.26 -25.60 41.87
N ARG A 99 -51.18 -24.64 41.96
CA ARG A 99 -51.92 -24.32 43.20
C ARG A 99 -52.75 -25.51 43.72
N GLY A 100 -53.19 -26.41 42.82
CA GLY A 100 -53.87 -27.66 43.18
C GLY A 100 -52.93 -28.69 43.81
N ASP A 101 -51.74 -28.87 43.24
CA ASP A 101 -50.74 -29.84 43.72
C ASP A 101 -50.16 -29.42 45.09
N ALA A 102 -50.02 -28.11 45.31
CA ALA A 102 -49.61 -27.57 46.60
C ALA A 102 -50.62 -27.85 47.73
N LEU A 103 -51.91 -28.01 47.41
CA LEU A 103 -52.94 -28.39 48.40
C LEU A 103 -52.89 -29.87 48.73
N LEU A 104 -52.58 -30.73 47.75
CA LEU A 104 -52.46 -32.17 47.93
C LEU A 104 -51.26 -32.54 48.82
N LEU A 105 -50.15 -31.82 48.68
CA LEU A 105 -48.93 -32.05 49.46
C LEU A 105 -48.99 -31.51 50.91
N ARG A 106 -50.10 -30.91 51.35
CA ARG A 106 -50.15 -30.22 52.64
C ARG A 106 -49.95 -31.16 53.83
N GLU A 107 -50.56 -32.34 53.78
CA GLU A 107 -50.40 -33.36 54.83
C GLU A 107 -48.95 -33.91 54.87
N ASP A 108 -48.34 -34.10 53.70
CA ASP A 108 -46.95 -34.54 53.58
C ASP A 108 -45.98 -33.46 54.10
N VAL A 109 -46.24 -32.18 53.83
CA VAL A 109 -45.46 -31.06 54.36
C VAL A 109 -45.55 -30.97 55.87
N ASP A 110 -46.72 -31.23 56.46
CA ASP A 110 -46.89 -31.20 57.91
C ASP A 110 -46.18 -32.40 58.58
N LYS A 111 -46.31 -33.61 58.02
CA LYS A 111 -45.53 -34.79 58.47
C LYS A 111 -44.01 -34.59 58.33
N PHE A 112 -43.56 -33.89 57.29
CA PHE A 112 -42.16 -33.55 57.08
C PHE A 112 -41.65 -32.58 58.16
N LYS A 113 -42.46 -31.57 58.53
CA LYS A 113 -42.14 -30.64 59.61
C LYS A 113 -42.08 -31.33 60.97
N ASP A 114 -42.97 -32.27 61.24
CA ASP A 114 -42.98 -33.03 62.49
C ASP A 114 -41.68 -33.84 62.68
N ASN A 115 -41.10 -34.32 61.57
CA ASN A 115 -39.87 -35.12 61.55
C ASN A 115 -38.60 -34.31 61.19
N ILE A 116 -38.68 -32.98 61.17
CA ILE A 116 -37.61 -32.13 60.65
C ILE A 116 -36.28 -32.28 61.40
N MET A 117 -36.33 -32.57 62.70
CA MET A 117 -35.12 -32.73 63.52
C MET A 117 -34.30 -33.95 63.07
N LEU A 118 -34.95 -35.08 62.84
CA LEU A 118 -34.29 -36.30 62.34
C LEU A 118 -33.73 -36.08 60.94
N ILE A 119 -34.52 -35.49 60.04
CA ILE A 119 -34.10 -35.19 58.66
C ILE A 119 -32.91 -34.23 58.66
N SER A 120 -32.94 -33.18 59.49
CA SER A 120 -31.86 -32.21 59.61
C SER A 120 -30.56 -32.83 60.14
N LEU A 121 -30.65 -33.81 61.05
CA LEU A 121 -29.50 -34.52 61.60
C LEU A 121 -28.80 -35.35 60.52
N VAL A 122 -29.58 -36.09 59.72
CA VAL A 122 -29.02 -36.94 58.65
C VAL A 122 -28.45 -36.07 57.51
N VAL A 123 -29.14 -34.98 57.13
CA VAL A 123 -28.60 -33.98 56.17
C VAL A 123 -27.28 -33.39 56.69
N SER A 124 -27.22 -33.01 57.96
CA SER A 124 -26.02 -32.43 58.57
C SER A 124 -24.87 -33.43 58.63
N LYS A 125 -25.14 -34.71 58.89
CA LYS A 125 -24.15 -35.78 58.86
C LYS A 125 -23.57 -35.96 57.46
N ALA A 126 -24.42 -36.08 56.44
CA ALA A 126 -23.98 -36.21 55.05
C ALA A 126 -23.15 -35.00 54.60
N ALA A 127 -23.58 -33.77 54.93
CA ALA A 127 -22.81 -32.57 54.63
C ALA A 127 -21.47 -32.51 55.37
N ALA A 128 -21.40 -33.02 56.62
CA ALA A 128 -20.17 -33.11 57.40
C ALA A 128 -19.17 -34.12 56.81
N GLU A 129 -19.65 -35.23 56.25
CA GLU A 129 -18.81 -36.20 55.54
C GLU A 129 -18.24 -35.59 54.26
N ASP A 130 -19.07 -34.95 53.44
CA ASP A 130 -18.65 -34.29 52.20
C ASP A 130 -17.64 -33.18 52.44
N ILE A 131 -17.88 -32.28 53.41
CA ILE A 131 -16.94 -31.19 53.70
C ILE A 131 -15.59 -31.72 54.23
N THR A 132 -15.61 -32.85 54.93
CA THR A 132 -14.38 -33.54 55.38
C THR A 132 -13.64 -34.15 54.19
N GLN A 133 -14.34 -34.76 53.23
CA GLN A 133 -13.74 -35.25 51.99
C GLN A 133 -13.12 -34.11 51.17
N LEU A 134 -13.83 -32.98 51.03
CA LEU A 134 -13.32 -31.79 50.34
C LEU A 134 -12.09 -31.21 51.04
N ALA A 135 -12.08 -31.16 52.37
CA ALA A 135 -10.91 -30.73 53.14
C ALA A 135 -9.68 -31.61 52.86
N ARG A 136 -9.89 -32.94 52.77
CA ARG A 136 -8.85 -33.92 52.41
C ARG A 136 -8.35 -33.77 50.98
N ILE A 137 -9.23 -33.51 50.00
CA ILE A 137 -8.82 -33.30 48.60
C ILE A 137 -7.90 -32.08 48.49
N LEU A 138 -8.22 -31.02 49.22
CA LEU A 138 -7.41 -29.81 49.21
C LEU A 138 -6.09 -29.98 49.97
N SER A 139 -5.97 -30.90 50.93
CA SER A 139 -4.74 -31.13 51.71
C SER A 139 -3.91 -32.30 51.17
N THR A 140 -2.61 -32.06 50.97
CA THR A 140 -1.63 -33.13 50.75
C THR A 140 -1.32 -33.91 52.04
N GLU A 141 -1.73 -33.41 53.21
CA GLU A 141 -1.49 -34.01 54.52
C GLU A 141 -2.79 -34.64 55.09
N ALA A 142 -2.65 -35.80 55.74
CA ALA A 142 -3.77 -36.68 56.10
C ALA A 142 -4.67 -36.17 57.26
N THR A 143 -4.35 -35.04 57.89
CA THR A 143 -5.03 -34.55 59.10
C THR A 143 -5.57 -33.13 58.93
N SER A 144 -6.43 -32.91 57.92
CA SER A 144 -7.13 -31.63 57.75
C SER A 144 -8.56 -31.71 58.30
N ASP A 145 -8.89 -30.81 59.23
CA ASP A 145 -10.25 -30.58 59.74
C ASP A 145 -10.97 -29.54 58.86
N TRP A 146 -12.29 -29.68 58.67
CA TRP A 146 -13.10 -28.80 57.83
C TRP A 146 -13.11 -27.34 58.32
N ARG A 147 -12.78 -27.12 59.60
CA ARG A 147 -12.70 -25.79 60.22
C ARG A 147 -11.59 -24.91 59.64
N ASP A 148 -10.51 -25.50 59.12
CA ASP A 148 -9.42 -24.76 58.46
C ASP A 148 -9.66 -24.54 56.95
N LEU A 149 -10.75 -25.10 56.41
CA LEU A 149 -11.08 -24.94 55.00
C LEU A 149 -11.28 -23.47 54.57
N PRO A 150 -12.00 -22.61 55.32
CA PRO A 150 -12.20 -21.21 54.93
C PRO A 150 -10.89 -20.41 54.87
N SER A 151 -10.03 -20.57 55.88
CA SER A 151 -8.70 -19.92 55.95
C SER A 151 -7.82 -20.38 54.79
N ARG A 152 -7.81 -21.67 54.45
CA ARG A 152 -7.03 -22.21 53.33
C ARG A 152 -7.54 -21.73 51.98
N ILE A 153 -8.86 -21.74 51.76
CA ILE A 153 -9.46 -21.18 50.54
C ILE A 153 -9.09 -19.70 50.41
N GLN A 154 -9.10 -18.95 51.51
CA GLN A 154 -8.69 -17.55 51.50
C GLN A 154 -7.20 -17.41 51.13
N ARG A 155 -6.30 -18.20 51.73
CA ARG A 155 -4.88 -18.21 51.34
C ARG A 155 -4.66 -18.55 49.87
N ILE A 156 -5.39 -19.51 49.31
CA ILE A 156 -5.27 -19.86 47.88
C ILE A 156 -5.73 -18.69 47.01
N LYS A 157 -6.84 -18.04 47.37
CA LYS A 157 -7.31 -16.83 46.67
C LYS A 157 -6.30 -15.69 46.76
N ASP A 158 -5.78 -15.42 47.95
CA ASP A 158 -4.79 -14.37 48.19
C ASP A 158 -3.49 -14.67 47.42
N ASN A 159 -3.03 -15.92 47.40
CA ASN A 159 -1.90 -16.36 46.59
C ASN A 159 -2.16 -16.22 45.08
N GLY A 160 -3.39 -16.51 44.63
CA GLY A 160 -3.82 -16.31 43.25
C GLY A 160 -3.75 -14.84 42.85
N ILE A 161 -4.36 -13.96 43.64
CA ILE A 161 -4.35 -12.50 43.43
C ILE A 161 -2.90 -11.98 43.43
N SER A 162 -2.08 -12.43 44.39
CA SER A 162 -0.66 -12.03 44.47
C SER A 162 0.14 -12.51 43.26
N SER A 163 -0.09 -13.73 42.79
CA SER A 163 0.58 -14.27 41.60
C SER A 163 0.15 -13.54 40.32
N GLU A 164 -1.13 -13.20 40.19
CA GLU A 164 -1.64 -12.40 39.07
C GLU A 164 -1.03 -11.00 39.05
N ALA A 165 -0.90 -10.35 40.21
CA ALA A 165 -0.22 -9.07 40.34
C ALA A 165 1.27 -9.17 39.96
N ALA A 166 1.97 -10.21 40.44
CA ALA A 166 3.37 -10.44 40.09
C ALA A 166 3.58 -10.68 38.58
N ILE A 167 2.66 -11.40 37.92
CA ILE A 167 2.69 -11.60 36.47
C ILE A 167 2.47 -10.28 35.73
N ALA A 168 1.56 -9.43 36.20
CA ALA A 168 1.33 -8.10 35.60
C ALA A 168 2.59 -7.23 35.69
N ASP A 169 3.26 -7.22 36.84
CA ASP A 169 4.51 -6.48 37.04
C ASP A 169 5.65 -7.00 36.16
N LEU A 170 5.84 -8.32 36.09
CA LEU A 170 6.84 -8.95 35.23
C LEU A 170 6.62 -8.62 33.75
N ARG A 171 5.37 -8.57 33.28
CA ARG A 171 5.05 -8.19 31.89
C ARG A 171 5.51 -6.77 31.57
N ILE A 172 5.41 -5.85 32.53
CA ILE A 172 5.84 -4.46 32.36
C ILE A 172 7.36 -4.37 32.36
N GLN A 173 8.02 -5.09 33.26
CA GLN A 173 9.48 -5.18 33.28
C GLN A 173 10.02 -5.73 31.95
N ILE A 174 9.44 -6.80 31.42
CA ILE A 174 9.83 -7.36 30.11
C ILE A 174 9.63 -6.35 28.98
N ALA A 175 8.51 -5.61 28.98
CA ALA A 175 8.27 -4.56 27.98
C ALA A 175 9.33 -3.43 28.06
N HIS A 176 9.74 -3.06 29.28
CA HIS A 176 10.81 -2.09 29.49
C HIS A 176 12.16 -2.61 28.97
N GLU A 177 12.55 -3.83 29.34
CA GLU A 177 13.80 -4.43 28.88
C GLU A 177 13.85 -4.63 27.37
N THR A 178 12.72 -4.98 26.74
CA THR A 178 12.63 -5.09 25.28
C THR A 178 12.94 -3.76 24.59
N THR A 179 12.49 -2.64 25.17
CA THR A 179 12.78 -1.30 24.67
C THR A 179 14.28 -0.97 24.81
N ASN A 180 14.89 -1.34 25.94
CA ASN A 180 16.33 -1.18 26.17
C ASN A 180 17.16 -2.00 25.17
N VAL A 181 16.76 -3.24 24.90
CA VAL A 181 17.43 -4.09 23.89
C VAL A 181 17.32 -3.48 22.50
N HIS A 182 16.16 -2.98 22.10
CA HIS A 182 15.99 -2.32 20.80
C HIS A 182 16.84 -1.05 20.68
N SER A 183 16.96 -0.25 21.75
CA SER A 183 17.78 0.95 21.75
C SER A 183 19.28 0.63 21.61
N LEU A 184 19.75 -0.39 22.34
CA LEU A 184 21.13 -0.89 22.22
C LEU A 184 21.41 -1.47 20.84
N TYR A 185 20.47 -2.22 20.27
CA TYR A 185 20.61 -2.77 18.92
C TYR A 185 20.70 -1.68 17.86
N ARG A 186 19.89 -0.61 18.00
CA ARG A 186 19.99 0.58 17.15
C ARG A 186 21.37 1.23 17.24
N GLN A 187 21.90 1.41 18.46
CA GLN A 187 23.24 1.97 18.66
C GLN A 187 24.34 1.07 18.05
N ALA A 188 24.22 -0.24 18.20
CA ALA A 188 25.16 -1.21 17.62
C ALA A 188 25.15 -1.14 16.08
N ILE A 189 23.98 -1.13 15.45
CA ILE A 189 23.87 -0.96 13.99
C ILE A 189 24.45 0.39 13.55
N GLU A 190 24.10 1.48 14.23
CA GLU A 190 24.58 2.82 13.87
C GLU A 190 26.11 2.91 13.92
N THR A 191 26.71 2.35 14.97
CA THR A 191 28.17 2.28 15.12
C THR A 191 28.81 1.36 14.07
N SER A 192 28.22 0.21 13.77
CA SER A 192 28.69 -0.67 12.69
C SER A 192 28.65 0.01 11.33
N ILE A 193 27.56 0.71 10.99
CA ILE A 193 27.45 1.48 9.74
C ILE A 193 28.54 2.56 9.70
N ARG A 194 28.71 3.32 10.78
CA ARG A 194 29.73 4.36 10.88
C ARG A 194 31.14 3.80 10.69
N ILE A 195 31.44 2.63 11.27
CA ILE A 195 32.73 1.96 11.08
C ILE A 195 32.90 1.50 9.64
N LEU A 196 31.88 0.91 9.00
CA LEU A 196 31.93 0.48 7.61
C LEU A 196 32.16 1.67 6.65
N GLU A 197 31.50 2.79 6.92
CA GLU A 197 31.71 4.05 6.20
C GLU A 197 33.10 4.64 6.45
N GLN A 198 33.69 4.47 7.64
CA GLN A 198 35.01 5.02 7.92
C GLN A 198 36.13 4.14 7.35
N THR A 199 36.00 2.82 7.42
CA THR A 199 37.08 1.85 7.16
C THR A 199 37.06 1.26 5.75
N ILE A 200 35.89 0.87 5.23
CA ILE A 200 35.79 0.11 3.96
C ILE A 200 35.25 0.99 2.83
N HIS A 201 34.11 1.64 3.04
CA HIS A 201 33.42 2.39 1.98
C HIS A 201 33.79 3.87 1.96
N GLY A 202 34.61 4.33 2.91
CA GLY A 202 34.88 5.74 3.13
C GLY A 202 35.69 6.42 2.05
N SER A 203 36.76 5.79 1.56
CA SER A 203 37.60 6.41 0.52
C SER A 203 36.85 6.54 -0.80
N VAL A 204 36.13 5.50 -1.20
CA VAL A 204 35.34 5.48 -2.43
C VAL A 204 34.13 6.42 -2.32
N SER A 205 33.36 6.36 -1.24
CA SER A 205 32.19 7.25 -1.03
C SER A 205 32.60 8.72 -0.91
N ARG A 206 33.70 9.03 -0.20
CA ARG A 206 34.24 10.40 -0.14
C ARG A 206 34.76 10.88 -1.50
N SER A 207 35.43 10.00 -2.26
CA SER A 207 35.92 10.32 -3.60
C SER A 207 34.79 10.56 -4.60
N THR A 208 33.76 9.71 -4.61
CA THR A 208 32.58 9.88 -5.48
C THR A 208 31.80 11.12 -5.12
N LYS A 209 31.60 11.42 -3.83
CA LYS A 209 30.99 12.67 -3.37
C LYS A 209 31.81 13.89 -3.78
N ALA A 210 33.12 13.90 -3.53
CA ALA A 210 33.98 15.01 -3.94
C ALA A 210 34.00 15.20 -5.46
N LYS A 211 33.97 14.11 -6.23
CA LYS A 211 33.86 14.16 -7.70
C LYS A 211 32.51 14.71 -8.15
N ALA A 212 31.42 14.33 -7.50
CA ALA A 212 30.08 14.87 -7.78
C ALA A 212 30.02 16.38 -7.48
N ASP A 213 30.54 16.81 -6.33
CA ASP A 213 30.60 18.22 -5.94
C ASP A 213 31.47 19.03 -6.92
N TYR A 214 32.61 18.48 -7.35
CA TYR A 214 33.44 19.08 -8.39
C TYR A 214 32.70 19.22 -9.73
N LEU A 215 32.04 18.16 -10.20
CA LEU A 215 31.28 18.21 -11.45
C LEU A 215 30.11 19.19 -11.37
N ALA A 216 29.44 19.28 -10.21
CA ALA A 216 28.37 20.25 -9.98
C ALA A 216 28.89 21.70 -10.07
N THR A 217 30.02 22.01 -9.42
CA THR A 217 30.63 23.35 -9.50
C THR A 217 31.11 23.70 -10.91
N VAL A 218 31.64 22.72 -11.67
CA VAL A 218 31.98 22.90 -13.09
C VAL A 218 30.74 23.18 -13.91
N ALA A 219 29.65 22.43 -13.72
CA ALA A 219 28.39 22.63 -14.43
C ALA A 219 27.79 24.02 -14.15
N GLU A 220 27.83 24.48 -12.89
CA GLU A 220 27.44 25.85 -12.54
C GLU A 220 28.31 26.89 -13.25
N GLY A 221 29.63 26.69 -13.27
CA GLY A 221 30.56 27.56 -13.97
C GLY A 221 30.27 27.64 -15.48
N MET A 222 30.02 26.50 -16.11
CA MET A 222 29.65 26.42 -17.53
C MET A 222 28.31 27.10 -17.81
N ALA A 223 27.31 26.91 -16.95
CA ALA A 223 26.01 27.57 -17.08
C ALA A 223 26.13 29.10 -16.99
N ARG A 224 26.99 29.60 -16.08
CA ARG A 224 27.28 31.04 -15.97
C ARG A 224 28.05 31.56 -17.20
N LYS A 225 29.01 30.80 -17.72
CA LYS A 225 29.75 31.15 -18.94
C LYS A 225 28.84 31.22 -20.16
N LEU A 226 27.90 30.28 -20.28
CA LEU A 226 26.90 30.27 -21.35
C LEU A 226 26.00 31.52 -21.27
N LYS A 227 25.53 31.89 -20.07
CA LYS A 227 24.77 33.14 -19.87
C LYS A 227 25.55 34.38 -20.29
N LEU A 228 26.85 34.45 -19.98
CA LEU A 228 27.69 35.56 -20.42
C LEU A 228 27.83 35.62 -21.94
N GLN A 229 28.05 34.48 -22.60
CA GLN A 229 28.11 34.41 -24.06
C GLN A 229 26.78 34.80 -24.71
N GLN A 230 25.66 34.32 -24.17
CA GLN A 230 24.33 34.72 -24.62
C GLN A 230 24.13 36.23 -24.51
N ASN A 231 24.49 36.84 -23.37
CA ASN A 231 24.38 38.28 -23.19
C ASN A 231 25.30 39.06 -24.14
N SER A 232 26.50 38.56 -24.41
CA SER A 232 27.43 39.16 -25.39
C SER A 232 26.86 39.13 -26.81
N LEU A 233 26.30 37.99 -27.24
CA LEU A 233 25.64 37.86 -28.53
C LEU A 233 24.38 38.73 -28.63
N LEU A 234 23.61 38.84 -27.54
CA LEU A 234 22.46 39.74 -27.47
C LEU A 234 22.89 41.21 -27.58
N ALA A 235 24.02 41.61 -26.98
CA ALA A 235 24.55 42.96 -27.12
C ALA A 235 24.99 43.26 -28.56
N GLN A 236 25.57 42.29 -29.27
CA GLN A 236 25.95 42.45 -30.67
C GLN A 236 24.73 42.53 -31.61
N THR A 237 23.72 41.69 -31.37
CA THR A 237 22.50 41.64 -32.21
C THR A 237 21.50 42.75 -31.90
N LYS A 238 21.53 43.31 -30.69
CA LYS A 238 20.75 44.50 -30.28
C LYS A 238 21.62 45.75 -30.21
N SER A 239 22.56 45.91 -31.14
CA SER A 239 23.28 47.17 -31.28
C SER A 239 22.28 48.29 -31.65
N PRO A 240 22.32 49.46 -30.98
CA PRO A 240 21.42 50.58 -31.28
C PRO A 240 21.54 51.02 -32.75
N ASP A 241 22.75 50.92 -33.33
CA ASP A 241 23.00 51.25 -34.73
C ASP A 241 22.29 50.29 -35.70
N LEU A 242 22.24 49.00 -35.36
CA LEU A 242 21.56 47.98 -36.17
C LEU A 242 20.04 48.13 -36.05
N GLN A 243 19.54 48.42 -34.86
CA GLN A 243 18.10 48.68 -34.64
C GLN A 243 17.63 49.94 -35.38
N GLU A 244 18.44 51.00 -35.36
CA GLU A 244 18.17 52.23 -36.10
C GLU A 244 18.24 52.01 -37.63
N ALA A 245 19.22 51.23 -38.12
CA ALA A 245 19.31 50.88 -39.53
C ALA A 245 18.11 50.03 -40.00
N LEU A 246 17.67 49.05 -39.19
CA LEU A 246 16.47 48.27 -39.46
C LEU A 246 15.20 49.14 -39.46
N ARG A 247 15.09 50.07 -38.51
CA ARG A 247 13.96 51.00 -38.42
C ARG A 247 13.88 51.89 -39.66
N ARG A 248 14.99 52.48 -40.08
CA ARG A 248 15.06 53.27 -41.32
C ARG A 248 14.67 52.44 -42.53
N ARG A 249 15.12 51.19 -42.63
CA ARG A 249 14.75 50.32 -43.74
C ARG A 249 13.24 50.01 -43.77
N VAL A 250 12.61 49.86 -42.60
CA VAL A 250 11.14 49.70 -42.52
C VAL A 250 10.43 50.97 -42.98
N GLU A 251 10.89 52.14 -42.53
CA GLU A 251 10.33 53.43 -42.94
C GLU A 251 10.49 53.67 -44.47
N ASP A 252 11.63 53.30 -45.05
CA ASP A 252 11.86 53.34 -46.50
C ASP A 252 10.90 52.41 -47.26
N LEU A 253 10.73 51.17 -46.78
CA LEU A 253 9.83 50.19 -47.39
C LEU A 253 8.36 50.63 -47.32
N ASP A 254 7.95 51.25 -46.22
CA ASP A 254 6.62 51.84 -46.10
C ASP A 254 6.44 53.03 -47.06
N GLY A 255 7.46 53.86 -47.22
CA GLY A 255 7.50 54.93 -48.23
C GLY A 255 7.38 54.40 -49.66
N GLU A 256 8.14 53.36 -50.00
CA GLU A 256 8.08 52.66 -51.29
C GLU A 256 6.68 52.06 -51.53
N ALA A 257 6.09 51.42 -50.51
CA ALA A 257 4.76 50.83 -50.60
C ALA A 257 3.66 51.88 -50.80
N VAL A 258 3.75 53.03 -50.13
CA VAL A 258 2.84 54.17 -50.35
C VAL A 258 3.02 54.74 -51.76
N GLY A 259 4.26 54.88 -52.22
CA GLY A 259 4.58 55.33 -53.58
C GLY A 259 4.01 54.40 -54.65
N LEU A 260 4.16 53.08 -54.47
CA LEU A 260 3.57 52.07 -55.35
C LEU A 260 2.04 52.13 -55.34
N LYS A 261 1.41 52.28 -54.17
CA LYS A 261 -0.06 52.46 -54.08
C LYS A 261 -0.54 53.72 -54.79
N ARG A 262 0.22 54.81 -54.76
CA ARG A 262 -0.12 56.03 -55.51
C ARG A 262 0.01 55.81 -57.01
N ARG A 263 1.11 55.19 -57.45
CA ARG A 263 1.36 54.85 -58.85
C ARG A 263 0.29 53.92 -59.41
N MET A 264 -0.15 52.94 -58.61
CA MET A 264 -1.26 52.06 -58.97
C MET A 264 -2.55 52.85 -59.18
N ARG A 265 -2.87 53.81 -58.30
CA ARG A 265 -4.04 54.69 -58.47
C ARG A 265 -3.94 55.55 -59.72
N GLU A 266 -2.80 56.20 -59.96
CA GLU A 266 -2.57 57.01 -61.17
C GLU A 266 -2.70 56.18 -62.46
N LEU A 267 -2.19 54.93 -62.46
CA LEU A 267 -2.32 54.02 -63.60
C LEU A 267 -3.76 53.52 -63.77
N GLN A 268 -4.49 53.28 -62.68
CA GLN A 268 -5.91 52.91 -62.73
C GLN A 268 -6.76 54.04 -63.29
N GLU A 269 -6.52 55.29 -62.86
CA GLU A 269 -7.22 56.47 -63.34
C GLU A 269 -6.96 56.71 -64.84
N LYS A 270 -5.69 56.58 -65.28
CA LYS A 270 -5.36 56.59 -66.72
C LYS A 270 -6.03 55.45 -67.48
N LEU A 271 -6.11 54.26 -66.89
CA LEU A 271 -6.77 53.11 -67.51
C LEU A 271 -8.29 53.32 -67.62
N GLU A 272 -8.91 54.01 -66.68
CA GLU A 272 -10.31 54.46 -66.76
C GLU A 272 -10.50 55.54 -67.83
N GLU A 273 -9.57 56.48 -67.97
CA GLU A 273 -9.57 57.50 -69.03
C GLU A 273 -9.43 56.86 -70.42
N TYR A 274 -8.55 55.87 -70.57
CA TYR A 274 -8.45 55.07 -71.80
C TYR A 274 -9.73 54.26 -72.07
N ARG A 275 -10.40 53.74 -71.03
CA ARG A 275 -11.68 53.00 -71.16
C ARG A 275 -12.86 53.90 -71.53
N ALA A 276 -12.83 55.19 -71.18
CA ALA A 276 -13.85 56.16 -71.53
C ALA A 276 -13.76 56.63 -73.00
N ASN A 277 -12.62 56.41 -73.66
CA ASN A 277 -12.43 56.78 -75.05
C ASN A 277 -13.08 55.75 -75.99
N ALA A 278 -14.15 56.16 -76.69
CA ALA A 278 -15.02 55.27 -77.47
C ALA A 278 -14.32 54.47 -78.59
N ALA A 279 -13.17 54.95 -79.09
CA ALA A 279 -12.36 54.23 -80.07
C ALA A 279 -11.65 52.98 -79.51
N VAL A 280 -11.40 52.92 -78.20
CA VAL A 280 -10.67 51.82 -77.54
C VAL A 280 -11.61 50.68 -77.13
N GLN A 281 -12.90 50.95 -76.88
CA GLN A 281 -13.90 49.90 -76.63
C GLN A 281 -14.17 49.02 -77.87
N GLY A 282 -14.00 49.56 -79.08
CA GLY A 282 -14.12 48.80 -80.34
C GLY A 282 -12.98 47.76 -80.49
N MET A 283 -11.74 48.18 -80.26
CA MET A 283 -10.57 47.29 -80.35
C MET A 283 -10.47 46.30 -79.19
N ALA A 284 -10.96 46.65 -77.98
CA ALA A 284 -10.98 45.75 -76.84
C ALA A 284 -11.99 44.60 -76.98
N ARG A 285 -13.06 44.76 -77.78
CA ARG A 285 -13.98 43.67 -78.12
C ARG A 285 -13.34 42.66 -79.07
N GLU A 286 -12.65 43.13 -80.10
CA GLU A 286 -11.91 42.26 -81.04
C GLU A 286 -10.74 41.54 -80.34
N TYR A 287 -10.06 42.18 -79.38
CA TYR A 287 -9.00 41.53 -78.60
C TYR A 287 -9.55 40.54 -77.56
N ALA A 288 -10.74 40.76 -76.99
CA ALA A 288 -11.38 39.80 -76.08
C ALA A 288 -11.87 38.54 -76.82
N GLU A 289 -12.26 38.67 -78.09
CA GLU A 289 -12.63 37.54 -78.96
C GLU A 289 -11.41 36.68 -79.30
N ILE A 290 -10.26 37.31 -79.63
CA ILE A 290 -8.97 36.64 -79.86
C ILE A 290 -8.43 35.99 -78.58
N VAL A 291 -8.59 36.62 -77.41
CA VAL A 291 -8.18 36.04 -76.12
C VAL A 291 -9.06 34.84 -75.75
N SER A 292 -10.36 34.85 -76.07
CA SER A 292 -11.25 33.69 -75.84
C SER A 292 -10.86 32.46 -76.68
N GLU A 293 -10.30 32.65 -77.88
CA GLU A 293 -9.72 31.58 -78.69
C GLU A 293 -8.38 31.07 -78.12
N THR A 294 -7.52 31.95 -77.57
CA THR A 294 -6.28 31.52 -76.91
C THR A 294 -6.50 30.80 -75.57
N VAL A 295 -7.58 31.11 -74.85
CA VAL A 295 -8.00 30.39 -73.63
C VAL A 295 -8.54 28.99 -73.95
N LYS A 296 -9.22 28.80 -75.10
CA LYS A 296 -9.60 27.46 -75.59
C LYS A 296 -8.39 26.57 -75.92
N THR A 297 -7.25 27.16 -76.30
CA THR A 297 -5.99 26.42 -76.49
C THR A 297 -5.16 26.22 -75.20
N ALA A 298 -5.40 27.02 -74.15
CA ALA A 298 -4.73 26.89 -72.84
C ALA A 298 -5.37 25.85 -71.91
N ILE A 299 -6.66 25.55 -72.08
CA ILE A 299 -7.38 24.52 -71.30
C ILE A 299 -6.92 23.08 -71.64
N MET A 300 -6.16 22.88 -72.72
CA MET A 300 -5.49 21.59 -73.00
C MET A 300 -4.14 21.41 -72.25
N GLY A 301 -3.62 22.42 -71.55
CA GLY A 301 -2.34 22.35 -70.82
C GLY A 301 -2.45 22.25 -69.29
N GLU A 302 -3.65 22.41 -68.71
CA GLU A 302 -3.85 22.40 -67.26
C GLU A 302 -3.94 20.98 -66.65
N THR A 303 -4.16 19.96 -67.49
CA THR A 303 -4.24 18.54 -67.06
C THR A 303 -2.89 17.87 -66.74
N ASP A 304 -1.77 18.55 -67.01
CA ASP A 304 -0.42 18.00 -66.78
C ASP A 304 0.35 18.68 -65.62
N LEU A 305 -0.14 19.80 -65.07
CA LEU A 305 0.43 20.44 -63.87
C LEU A 305 -0.15 19.90 -62.57
N GLU A 306 -1.36 19.33 -62.60
CA GLU A 306 -1.95 18.64 -61.44
C GLU A 306 -1.33 17.25 -61.19
N LYS A 307 -0.75 16.62 -62.22
CA LYS A 307 0.00 15.35 -62.10
C LYS A 307 1.44 15.50 -61.60
N LEU A 308 1.99 16.72 -61.60
CA LEU A 308 3.34 17.01 -61.11
C LEU A 308 3.36 17.47 -59.64
N ARG A 309 2.23 17.95 -59.11
CA ARG A 309 2.05 18.32 -57.70
C ARG A 309 1.85 17.09 -56.79
N ASP A 310 1.19 16.04 -57.28
CA ASP A 310 1.04 14.76 -56.56
C ASP A 310 2.30 13.86 -56.57
N ALA A 311 3.32 14.20 -57.37
CA ALA A 311 4.56 13.42 -57.49
C ALA A 311 5.70 13.90 -56.56
N LEU A 312 5.55 15.05 -55.89
CA LEU A 312 6.62 15.71 -55.11
C LEU A 312 6.48 15.59 -53.58
N ASP A 313 5.32 15.18 -53.05
CA ASP A 313 5.09 14.95 -51.60
C ASP A 313 5.32 13.50 -51.13
N GLY A 314 5.77 12.59 -52.02
CA GLY A 314 5.73 11.15 -51.76
C GLY A 314 7.05 10.42 -51.44
N ARG A 315 8.23 11.03 -51.51
CA ARG A 315 9.51 10.27 -51.39
C ARG A 315 10.65 11.03 -50.72
N ALA A 316 10.66 11.13 -49.39
CA ALA A 316 11.85 11.55 -48.64
C ALA A 316 11.93 11.11 -47.15
N ILE A 317 11.27 10.04 -46.68
CA ILE A 317 11.38 9.59 -45.25
C ILE A 317 11.59 8.07 -45.06
N ALA A 318 11.82 7.28 -46.12
CA ALA A 318 11.82 5.80 -46.02
C ALA A 318 13.15 5.10 -46.35
N ARG A 319 14.32 5.74 -46.17
CA ARG A 319 15.61 5.10 -46.54
C ARG A 319 16.78 5.31 -45.57
N ALA A 320 16.51 5.56 -44.29
CA ALA A 320 17.48 5.43 -43.21
C ALA A 320 16.83 4.69 -42.05
N VAL A 321 17.21 3.42 -41.85
CA VAL A 321 17.01 2.49 -40.72
C VAL A 321 16.69 1.11 -41.30
N ARG A 322 17.75 0.40 -41.70
CA ARG A 322 17.69 -1.05 -41.93
C ARG A 322 19.09 -1.65 -41.77
N LEU A 323 19.62 -1.61 -40.56
CA LEU A 323 20.79 -2.37 -40.11
C LEU A 323 20.76 -2.46 -38.58
N THR A 324 20.06 -3.47 -38.05
CA THR A 324 20.38 -4.24 -36.82
C THR A 324 19.30 -5.31 -36.66
N GLY A 325 19.73 -6.57 -36.51
CA GLY A 325 18.85 -7.73 -36.44
C GLY A 325 18.01 -7.72 -35.16
N PHE A 326 16.69 -7.77 -35.32
CA PHE A 326 15.73 -8.10 -34.27
C PHE A 326 14.53 -8.77 -34.94
N SER A 327 14.20 -10.01 -34.58
CA SER A 327 12.97 -10.67 -35.02
C SER A 327 11.87 -10.45 -33.99
N VAL A 328 11.01 -9.46 -34.20
CA VAL A 328 9.73 -9.34 -33.50
C VAL A 328 8.67 -10.02 -34.36
N THR A 329 8.15 -11.17 -33.95
CA THR A 329 6.95 -11.77 -34.53
C THR A 329 5.72 -11.01 -34.05
N SER A 330 5.51 -9.83 -34.62
CA SER A 330 4.30 -9.02 -34.42
C SER A 330 3.13 -9.62 -35.21
N ARG A 331 2.10 -10.13 -34.53
CA ARG A 331 0.75 -10.13 -35.09
C ARG A 331 0.26 -8.68 -35.09
N ARG A 332 -0.06 -8.17 -36.28
CA ARG A 332 -0.54 -6.81 -36.52
C ARG A 332 -1.76 -6.49 -35.65
N SER A 333 -1.59 -5.57 -34.71
CA SER A 333 -2.66 -4.68 -34.27
C SER A 333 -2.12 -3.24 -34.22
N SER A 334 -2.82 -2.37 -34.92
CA SER A 334 -2.51 -0.97 -35.15
C SER A 334 -2.47 -0.19 -33.82
N GLY A 335 -1.35 0.50 -33.54
CA GLY A 335 -1.27 1.54 -32.51
C GLY A 335 -0.48 1.22 -31.23
N ILE A 336 0.19 0.07 -31.12
CA ILE A 336 1.01 -0.26 -29.95
C ILE A 336 2.35 0.52 -30.02
N ASN A 337 2.72 1.22 -28.95
CA ASN A 337 4.00 1.94 -28.80
C ASN A 337 5.20 0.98 -28.63
N ILE A 338 5.33 -0.01 -29.52
CA ILE A 338 6.42 -0.99 -29.54
C ILE A 338 7.77 -0.28 -29.78
N ALA A 339 7.76 0.80 -30.55
CA ALA A 339 8.92 1.65 -30.78
C ALA A 339 9.40 2.32 -29.47
N GLY A 340 8.49 2.80 -28.63
CA GLY A 340 8.80 3.38 -27.32
C GLY A 340 9.35 2.35 -26.34
N LEU A 341 8.76 1.16 -26.26
CA LEU A 341 9.28 0.05 -25.44
C LEU A 341 10.69 -0.35 -25.88
N ALA A 342 10.92 -0.55 -27.19
CA ALA A 342 12.24 -0.89 -27.73
C ALA A 342 13.27 0.23 -27.52
N ASN A 343 12.87 1.50 -27.60
CA ASN A 343 13.74 2.64 -27.32
C ASN A 343 14.06 2.78 -25.84
N ALA A 344 13.13 2.50 -24.94
CA ALA A 344 13.36 2.53 -23.49
C ALA A 344 14.33 1.42 -23.05
N ILE A 345 14.20 0.21 -23.61
CA ILE A 345 15.14 -0.89 -23.37
C ILE A 345 16.54 -0.50 -23.85
N ARG A 346 16.65 0.09 -25.04
CA ARG A 346 17.92 0.61 -25.57
C ARG A 346 18.48 1.76 -24.73
N ALA A 347 17.64 2.65 -24.20
CA ALA A 347 18.07 3.74 -23.32
C ALA A 347 18.64 3.20 -22.00
N CYS A 348 17.97 2.22 -21.36
CA CYS A 348 18.50 1.52 -20.19
C CYS A 348 19.82 0.80 -20.45
N GLN A 349 20.06 0.34 -21.70
CA GLN A 349 21.34 -0.26 -22.11
C GLN A 349 22.42 0.79 -22.44
N GLN A 350 22.05 2.01 -22.84
CA GLN A 350 22.99 3.06 -23.25
C GLN A 350 23.36 4.06 -22.15
N GLU A 351 22.58 4.21 -21.09
CA GLU A 351 22.80 5.21 -20.04
C GLU A 351 24.01 4.95 -19.13
N GLU A 352 24.72 3.81 -19.25
CA GLU A 352 25.76 3.47 -18.28
C GLU A 352 27.03 2.86 -18.92
N ALA A 353 28.03 3.72 -19.16
CA ALA A 353 29.39 3.33 -19.51
C ALA A 353 30.16 2.57 -18.39
N GLY A 354 29.45 2.00 -17.41
CA GLY A 354 30.01 1.31 -16.24
C GLY A 354 29.33 -0.01 -15.87
N GLY A 355 28.27 -0.44 -16.58
CA GLY A 355 27.50 -1.65 -16.30
C GLY A 355 26.73 -1.59 -14.97
N ASN A 356 25.40 -1.53 -15.02
CA ASN A 356 24.59 -1.73 -13.82
C ASN A 356 24.42 -3.22 -13.52
N PHE A 357 23.98 -3.49 -12.29
CA PHE A 357 23.59 -4.82 -11.83
C PHE A 357 22.61 -5.53 -12.79
N ALA A 358 21.78 -4.81 -13.54
CA ALA A 358 20.80 -5.39 -14.47
C ALA A 358 21.34 -5.66 -15.88
N SER A 359 22.55 -5.21 -16.24
CA SER A 359 23.02 -5.19 -17.63
C SER A 359 23.06 -6.58 -18.28
N ALA A 360 23.62 -7.60 -17.61
CA ALA A 360 23.67 -8.93 -18.22
C ALA A 360 22.28 -9.60 -18.31
N TRP A 361 21.37 -9.30 -17.39
CA TRP A 361 19.97 -9.71 -17.54
C TRP A 361 19.34 -9.03 -18.76
N LEU A 362 19.55 -7.72 -18.95
CA LEU A 362 19.02 -6.97 -20.09
C LEU A 362 19.56 -7.47 -21.44
N GLU A 363 20.79 -7.97 -21.49
CA GLU A 363 21.40 -8.55 -22.70
C GLU A 363 20.79 -9.90 -23.09
N THR A 364 20.26 -10.65 -22.12
CA THR A 364 19.70 -11.99 -22.32
C THR A 364 18.16 -12.03 -22.31
N LEU A 365 17.54 -10.86 -22.11
CA LEU A 365 16.09 -10.71 -22.03
C LEU A 365 15.42 -10.71 -23.41
N GLU A 366 14.46 -11.61 -23.59
CA GLU A 366 13.59 -11.67 -24.76
C GLU A 366 12.17 -11.24 -24.38
N ILE A 367 11.53 -10.39 -25.20
CA ILE A 367 10.09 -10.11 -25.09
C ILE A 367 9.34 -11.07 -26.01
N ILE A 368 8.52 -11.94 -25.42
CA ILE A 368 7.70 -12.92 -26.15
C ILE A 368 6.41 -12.27 -26.64
N GLU A 369 5.75 -11.48 -25.79
CA GLU A 369 4.44 -10.89 -26.04
C GLU A 369 4.40 -9.50 -25.39
N ALA A 370 3.84 -8.52 -26.07
CA ALA A 370 3.57 -7.19 -25.51
C ALA A 370 2.29 -6.63 -26.12
N GLU A 371 1.29 -6.38 -25.29
CA GLU A 371 -0.03 -5.92 -25.71
C GLU A 371 -0.56 -4.82 -24.80
N ARG A 372 -1.22 -3.82 -25.40
CA ARG A 372 -2.05 -2.86 -24.68
C ARG A 372 -3.47 -3.43 -24.64
N THR A 373 -3.94 -3.85 -23.46
CA THR A 373 -5.24 -4.49 -23.30
C THR A 373 -6.38 -3.49 -23.16
N SER A 374 -6.10 -2.27 -22.65
CA SER A 374 -7.06 -1.16 -22.63
C SER A 374 -6.35 0.20 -22.62
N LYS A 375 -7.11 1.30 -22.46
CA LYS A 375 -6.52 2.63 -22.31
C LYS A 375 -5.54 2.73 -21.13
N SER A 376 -5.76 1.96 -20.07
CA SER A 376 -4.99 2.03 -18.82
C SER A 376 -4.41 0.68 -18.39
N THR A 377 -4.53 -0.37 -19.20
CA THR A 377 -3.98 -1.69 -18.87
C THR A 377 -3.17 -2.27 -20.03
N SER A 378 -2.14 -3.04 -19.69
CA SER A 378 -1.25 -3.71 -20.63
C SER A 378 -0.72 -5.00 -20.04
N ARG A 379 -0.16 -5.85 -20.90
CA ARG A 379 0.46 -7.12 -20.53
C ARG A 379 1.74 -7.31 -21.33
N ILE A 380 2.81 -7.74 -20.67
CA ILE A 380 4.09 -8.09 -21.30
C ILE A 380 4.56 -9.43 -20.75
N VAL A 381 5.07 -10.28 -21.63
CA VAL A 381 5.65 -11.57 -21.30
C VAL A 381 7.10 -11.60 -21.76
N TYR A 382 7.99 -11.96 -20.84
CA TYR A 382 9.42 -12.05 -21.08
C TYR A 382 9.94 -13.48 -20.93
N ARG A 383 11.07 -13.78 -21.59
CA ARG A 383 11.87 -14.98 -21.39
C ARG A 383 13.33 -14.60 -21.15
N PHE A 384 13.99 -15.28 -20.21
CA PHE A 384 15.43 -15.14 -19.96
C PHE A 384 15.97 -16.35 -19.18
N PRO A 385 17.25 -16.71 -19.33
CA PRO A 385 17.89 -17.72 -18.50
C PRO A 385 18.33 -17.18 -17.13
N VAL A 386 18.49 -18.06 -16.14
CA VAL A 386 19.18 -17.73 -14.88
C VAL A 386 20.69 -17.64 -15.12
N LEU A 387 21.26 -16.46 -14.89
CA LEU A 387 22.70 -16.22 -15.07
C LEU A 387 23.48 -16.45 -13.76
N GLN A 388 24.70 -16.98 -13.90
CA GLN A 388 25.63 -17.27 -12.80
C GLN A 388 25.80 -16.11 -11.80
N GLN A 389 25.95 -14.89 -12.34
CA GLN A 389 26.15 -13.67 -11.56
C GLN A 389 24.95 -13.25 -10.69
N TYR A 390 23.77 -13.85 -10.91
CA TYR A 390 22.57 -13.62 -10.10
C TYR A 390 22.29 -14.72 -9.09
N LEU A 391 23.21 -15.68 -8.92
CA LEU A 391 23.08 -16.72 -7.91
C LEU A 391 23.44 -16.19 -6.51
N ASN A 392 22.79 -16.75 -5.50
CA ASN A 392 23.15 -16.57 -4.10
C ASN A 392 24.19 -17.62 -3.67
N PRO A 393 24.74 -17.55 -2.43
CA PRO A 393 25.71 -18.53 -1.94
C PRO A 393 25.23 -19.99 -1.94
N THR A 394 23.92 -20.23 -1.98
CA THR A 394 23.31 -21.57 -2.09
C THR A 394 23.11 -22.03 -3.54
N GLN A 395 23.69 -21.32 -4.52
CA GLN A 395 23.63 -21.64 -5.94
C GLN A 395 22.20 -21.62 -6.54
N THR A 396 21.34 -20.75 -5.99
CA THR A 396 19.99 -20.50 -6.53
C THR A 396 19.82 -19.02 -6.86
N LEU A 397 18.91 -18.69 -7.78
CA LEU A 397 18.63 -17.31 -8.18
C LEU A 397 18.32 -16.43 -6.95
N HIS A 398 19.13 -15.39 -6.76
CA HIS A 398 19.11 -14.52 -5.60
C HIS A 398 17.79 -13.73 -5.52
N GLY A 399 17.16 -13.70 -4.35
CA GLY A 399 15.88 -12.99 -4.15
C GLY A 399 15.96 -11.50 -4.53
N GLY A 400 17.06 -10.82 -4.19
CA GLY A 400 17.32 -9.45 -4.65
C GLY A 400 17.42 -9.28 -6.17
N ALA A 401 17.93 -10.29 -6.90
CA ALA A 401 17.95 -10.27 -8.36
C ALA A 401 16.54 -10.40 -8.92
N VAL A 402 15.74 -11.34 -8.38
CA VAL A 402 14.32 -11.50 -8.73
C VAL A 402 13.54 -10.22 -8.46
N ALA A 403 13.75 -9.56 -7.31
CA ALA A 403 13.09 -8.30 -7.00
C ALA A 403 13.46 -7.18 -7.99
N THR A 404 14.74 -7.10 -8.38
CA THR A 404 15.21 -6.14 -9.38
C THR A 404 14.57 -6.39 -10.75
N ILE A 405 14.53 -7.66 -11.17
CA ILE A 405 13.88 -8.09 -12.41
C ILE A 405 12.40 -7.73 -12.38
N PHE A 406 11.69 -8.01 -11.28
CA PHE A 406 10.29 -7.63 -11.14
C PHE A 406 10.10 -6.11 -11.20
N ASP A 407 10.93 -5.33 -10.51
CA ASP A 407 10.84 -3.87 -10.52
C ASP A 407 10.93 -3.33 -11.95
N ILE A 408 11.96 -3.72 -12.70
CA ILE A 408 12.19 -3.25 -14.06
C ILE A 408 11.08 -3.74 -15.01
N ALA A 409 10.85 -5.05 -15.07
CA ALA A 409 9.96 -5.67 -16.06
C ALA A 409 8.50 -5.25 -15.90
N THR A 410 8.02 -5.11 -14.66
CA THR A 410 6.65 -4.63 -14.42
C THR A 410 6.53 -3.12 -14.69
N SER A 411 7.57 -2.32 -14.39
CA SER A 411 7.55 -0.87 -14.69
C SER A 411 7.32 -0.58 -16.17
N TRP A 412 7.91 -1.38 -17.06
CA TRP A 412 7.77 -1.20 -18.51
C TRP A 412 6.36 -1.42 -19.05
N LEU A 413 5.45 -2.03 -18.27
CA LEU A 413 4.03 -2.07 -18.63
C LEU A 413 3.47 -0.66 -18.86
N LEU A 414 3.95 0.33 -18.10
CA LEU A 414 3.47 1.71 -18.17
C LEU A 414 3.82 2.39 -19.50
N TYR A 415 4.88 1.96 -20.20
CA TYR A 415 5.20 2.49 -21.55
C TYR A 415 4.13 2.15 -22.60
N LEU A 416 3.37 1.08 -22.39
CA LEU A 416 2.30 0.69 -23.33
C LEU A 416 1.02 1.49 -23.11
N VAL A 417 0.89 2.19 -21.99
CA VAL A 417 -0.29 3.00 -21.64
C VAL A 417 0.04 4.49 -21.47
N CYS A 418 1.30 4.88 -21.63
CA CYS A 418 1.72 6.27 -21.50
C CYS A 418 1.14 7.13 -22.63
N GLU A 419 0.53 8.24 -22.25
CA GLU A 419 0.00 9.25 -23.15
C GLU A 419 0.32 10.65 -22.58
N PRO A 420 0.40 11.71 -23.40
CA PRO A 420 0.53 13.06 -22.89
C PRO A 420 -0.54 13.37 -21.83
N GLY A 421 -0.12 13.71 -20.61
CA GLY A 421 -1.02 13.95 -19.46
C GLY A 421 -1.48 12.70 -18.70
N PHE A 422 -0.99 11.52 -19.07
CA PHE A 422 -1.26 10.26 -18.39
C PHE A 422 -0.02 9.37 -18.37
N TRP A 423 0.71 9.37 -17.24
CA TRP A 423 1.94 8.59 -17.05
C TRP A 423 3.00 8.87 -18.11
N THR A 424 3.43 10.13 -18.22
CA THR A 424 4.53 10.55 -19.10
C THR A 424 5.89 10.02 -18.65
N SER A 425 5.98 9.54 -17.41
CA SER A 425 7.09 8.77 -16.85
C SER A 425 6.60 7.41 -16.30
N MET A 426 7.53 6.51 -15.96
CA MET A 426 7.20 5.23 -15.29
C MET A 426 6.80 5.39 -13.82
N GLY A 427 6.80 6.62 -13.30
CA GLY A 427 6.61 6.89 -11.88
C GLY A 427 7.73 6.34 -11.00
N THR A 428 7.53 6.41 -9.70
CA THR A 428 8.44 5.87 -8.69
C THR A 428 7.79 4.69 -7.95
N THR A 429 8.61 3.75 -7.51
CA THR A 429 8.17 2.57 -6.76
C THR A 429 7.75 2.99 -5.35
N ARG A 430 6.46 2.83 -5.02
CA ARG A 430 5.92 3.09 -3.68
C ARG A 430 6.04 1.84 -2.80
N THR A 431 5.75 0.67 -3.37
CA THR A 431 5.83 -0.61 -2.67
C THR A 431 6.07 -1.71 -3.69
N LEU A 432 7.02 -2.60 -3.40
CA LEU A 432 7.28 -3.81 -4.18
C LEU A 432 7.24 -5.00 -3.21
N ASN A 433 6.23 -5.84 -3.32
CA ASN A 433 6.07 -7.02 -2.49
C ASN A 433 6.34 -8.28 -3.32
N CYS A 434 7.41 -8.99 -3.00
CA CYS A 434 7.82 -10.23 -3.68
C CYS A 434 7.57 -11.44 -2.78
N THR A 435 6.89 -12.46 -3.31
CA THR A 435 6.73 -13.76 -2.66
C THR A 435 7.54 -14.81 -3.41
N TYR A 436 8.47 -15.48 -2.73
CA TYR A 436 9.34 -16.51 -3.29
C TYR A 436 8.80 -17.89 -2.92
N LEU A 437 8.49 -18.71 -3.91
CA LEU A 437 7.81 -19.99 -3.72
C LEU A 437 8.73 -21.19 -3.99
N ARG A 438 9.61 -21.09 -4.99
CA ARG A 438 10.50 -22.18 -5.41
C ARG A 438 11.86 -21.61 -5.84
N PRO A 439 12.95 -22.37 -5.71
CA PRO A 439 14.26 -21.97 -6.23
C PRO A 439 14.31 -22.11 -7.76
N ALA A 440 15.13 -21.29 -8.41
CA ALA A 440 15.54 -21.45 -9.80
C ALA A 440 17.06 -21.61 -9.86
N MET A 441 17.54 -22.56 -10.65
CA MET A 441 18.95 -22.93 -10.77
C MET A 441 19.61 -22.23 -11.97
N GLU A 442 20.95 -22.19 -12.00
CA GLU A 442 21.72 -21.70 -13.15
C GLU A 442 21.25 -22.36 -14.47
N ASP A 443 21.25 -21.57 -15.55
CA ASP A 443 20.82 -21.96 -16.90
C ASP A 443 19.35 -22.38 -17.05
N GLU A 444 18.54 -22.40 -15.98
CA GLU A 444 17.10 -22.62 -16.10
C GLU A 444 16.45 -21.47 -16.89
N GLY A 445 15.68 -21.80 -17.92
CA GLY A 445 14.85 -20.84 -18.65
C GLY A 445 13.66 -20.39 -17.79
N LEU A 446 13.49 -19.08 -17.64
CA LEU A 446 12.40 -18.47 -16.90
C LEU A 446 11.50 -17.66 -17.82
N ARG A 447 10.20 -17.67 -17.49
CA ARG A 447 9.16 -16.89 -18.16
C ARG A 447 8.49 -15.96 -17.16
N LEU A 448 8.56 -14.66 -17.42
CA LEU A 448 7.97 -13.64 -16.57
C LEU A 448 6.74 -13.04 -17.23
N GLU A 449 5.58 -13.20 -16.59
CA GLU A 449 4.31 -12.66 -17.05
C GLU A 449 3.94 -11.44 -16.20
N CYS A 450 3.84 -10.28 -16.84
CA CYS A 450 3.56 -9.00 -16.20
C CYS A 450 2.25 -8.42 -16.73
N GLU A 451 1.42 -7.88 -15.84
CA GLU A 451 0.15 -7.23 -16.19
C GLU A 451 -0.15 -6.00 -15.31
N ILE A 452 -0.84 -5.02 -15.88
CA ILE A 452 -1.43 -3.92 -15.10
C ILE A 452 -2.79 -4.37 -14.59
N ILE A 453 -2.94 -4.46 -13.27
CA ILE A 453 -4.22 -4.76 -12.63
C ILE A 453 -5.10 -3.52 -12.62
N HIS A 454 -4.52 -2.37 -12.26
CA HIS A 454 -5.21 -1.09 -12.24
C HIS A 454 -4.23 0.06 -12.46
N CYS A 455 -4.60 1.07 -13.24
CA CYS A 455 -3.80 2.28 -13.42
C CYS A 455 -4.71 3.52 -13.44
N GLY A 456 -4.64 4.31 -12.38
CA GLY A 456 -5.29 5.61 -12.26
C GLY A 456 -4.31 6.76 -12.53
N LYS A 457 -4.75 8.02 -12.38
CA LYS A 457 -3.89 9.19 -12.68
C LYS A 457 -2.63 9.31 -11.81
N ARG A 458 -2.72 8.91 -10.52
CA ARG A 458 -1.64 9.06 -9.52
C ARG A 458 -1.01 7.75 -9.09
N MET A 459 -1.68 6.61 -9.29
CA MET A 459 -1.23 5.31 -8.77
C MET A 459 -1.52 4.20 -9.77
N ALA A 460 -0.61 3.23 -9.84
CA ALA A 460 -0.78 2.01 -10.61
C ALA A 460 -0.43 0.77 -9.77
N LEU A 461 -1.24 -0.26 -9.90
CA LEU A 461 -1.06 -1.59 -9.35
C LEU A 461 -0.66 -2.54 -10.48
N LEU A 462 0.57 -3.03 -10.41
CA LEU A 462 1.17 -3.92 -11.39
C LEU A 462 1.40 -5.28 -10.72
N LYS A 463 1.35 -6.35 -11.51
CA LYS A 463 1.60 -7.71 -11.04
C LYS A 463 2.62 -8.41 -11.94
N GLY A 464 3.51 -9.18 -11.33
CA GLY A 464 4.45 -10.06 -12.00
C GLY A 464 4.32 -11.49 -11.51
N THR A 465 4.37 -12.46 -12.42
CA THR A 465 4.41 -13.90 -12.11
C THR A 465 5.58 -14.53 -12.85
N LEU A 466 6.58 -15.00 -12.09
CA LEU A 466 7.77 -15.65 -12.62
C LEU A 466 7.58 -17.17 -12.60
N LEU A 467 7.73 -17.80 -13.76
CA LEU A 467 7.46 -19.20 -14.02
C LEU A 467 8.74 -19.88 -14.52
N ARG A 468 8.97 -21.12 -14.12
CA ARG A 468 9.97 -21.97 -14.78
C ARG A 468 9.44 -22.43 -16.13
N GLU A 469 10.27 -22.38 -17.17
CA GLU A 469 9.81 -22.67 -18.53
C GLU A 469 9.52 -24.16 -18.74
N SER A 470 10.27 -25.06 -18.10
CA SER A 470 10.15 -26.52 -18.30
C SER A 470 8.82 -27.10 -17.80
N ASP A 471 8.32 -26.65 -16.65
CA ASP A 471 7.15 -27.23 -15.96
C ASP A 471 6.05 -26.21 -15.64
N ARG A 472 6.26 -24.93 -15.98
CA ARG A 472 5.36 -23.81 -15.66
C ARG A 472 5.11 -23.63 -14.15
N ALA A 473 5.99 -24.16 -13.30
CA ALA A 473 5.89 -23.95 -11.85
C ALA A 473 6.17 -22.49 -11.50
N VAL A 474 5.35 -21.93 -10.59
CA VAL A 474 5.55 -20.56 -10.10
C VAL A 474 6.78 -20.51 -9.20
N ILE A 475 7.78 -19.74 -9.61
CA ILE A 475 9.03 -19.51 -8.86
C ILE A 475 8.81 -18.38 -7.87
N ALA A 476 8.26 -17.26 -8.33
CA ALA A 476 7.97 -16.10 -7.50
C ALA A 476 6.82 -15.26 -8.09
N THR A 477 6.21 -14.42 -7.26
CA THR A 477 5.21 -13.43 -7.69
C THR A 477 5.53 -12.07 -7.09
N CYS A 478 5.15 -10.98 -7.77
CA CYS A 478 5.19 -9.65 -7.19
C CYS A 478 3.89 -8.87 -7.34
N GLU A 479 3.62 -8.04 -6.34
CA GLU A 479 2.72 -6.90 -6.42
C GLU A 479 3.55 -5.61 -6.37
N HIS A 480 3.39 -4.75 -7.37
CA HIS A 480 4.18 -3.53 -7.52
C HIS A 480 3.26 -2.31 -7.62
N ASN A 481 3.30 -1.47 -6.58
CA ASN A 481 2.59 -0.21 -6.53
C ASN A 481 3.51 0.93 -6.98
N LYS A 482 3.13 1.61 -8.06
CA LYS A 482 3.81 2.79 -8.60
C LYS A 482 3.05 4.07 -8.26
N PHE A 483 3.78 5.16 -8.04
CA PHE A 483 3.25 6.52 -7.89
C PHE A 483 3.67 7.37 -9.09
N ASN A 484 2.71 8.05 -9.72
CA ASN A 484 2.99 8.95 -10.83
C ASN A 484 3.58 10.27 -10.31
N VAL A 485 4.74 10.65 -10.82
CA VAL A 485 5.48 11.89 -10.46
C VAL A 485 5.32 13.01 -11.49
N ASP A 486 4.53 12.79 -12.54
CA ASP A 486 4.21 13.84 -13.51
C ASP A 486 3.62 15.05 -12.78
N ALA A 487 4.09 16.25 -13.12
CA ALA A 487 3.59 17.49 -12.51
C ALA A 487 2.09 17.62 -12.77
N GLU A 488 1.31 17.95 -11.74
CA GLU A 488 -0.09 18.33 -11.94
C GLU A 488 -0.12 19.57 -12.84
N SER A 489 -0.64 19.42 -14.06
CA SER A 489 -0.95 20.55 -14.91
C SER A 489 -1.95 21.41 -14.14
N LYS A 490 -1.49 22.53 -13.60
CA LYS A 490 -2.39 23.56 -13.07
C LYS A 490 -3.24 24.03 -14.25
N VAL A 491 -4.48 23.56 -14.31
CA VAL A 491 -5.52 24.10 -15.19
C VAL A 491 -6.04 25.38 -14.57
#